data_AF-A0A554W1I0-F1
#
_entry.id   AF-A0A554W1I0-F1
#
_cell.length_a   1.000
_cell.length_b   1.000
_cell.length_c   1.000
_cell.angle_alpha   90.00
_cell.angle_beta   90.00
_cell.angle_gamma   90.00
#
_symmetry.space_group_name_H-M   'P 1'
#
loop_
_entity.id
_entity.type
_entity.pdbx_description
1 polymer ?
#
loop_
_entity_poly.entity_id
_entity_poly.type
_entity_poly.pdbx_seq_one_letter_code
_entity_poly.pdbx_strand_id
1 'polypeptide(L)'
;MPPGPLRIVVLLAAAGLLTGYQATSHWASLQMLENFGVHPTSERVVRDRNRITGAGVTSGIDFAFTLAAELFGDDEARRIQLAIEYDPKPPFDHGSPGKADPETVKSIIAATESLRMASIRKSASALATAQHAVETARKDESTAFDAASGN
;
A
#
# COMPACT_ATOMS: atom_id res chain seq x y z
N MET A 1 22.93 -2.37 6.41
CA MET A 1 21.61 -2.71 6.98
C MET A 1 20.68 -3.01 5.82
N PRO A 2 20.13 -4.23 5.69
CA PRO A 2 19.20 -4.53 4.61
C PRO A 2 17.92 -3.68 4.76
N PRO A 3 17.25 -3.30 3.66
CA PRO A 3 16.03 -2.50 3.72
C PRO A 3 14.93 -3.26 4.47
N GLY A 4 14.31 -2.62 5.47
CA GLY A 4 13.09 -3.13 6.11
C GLY A 4 11.92 -3.23 5.10
N PRO A 5 10.91 -4.05 5.36
CA PRO A 5 9.84 -4.32 4.41
C PRO A 5 9.09 -3.04 4.03
N LEU A 6 9.00 -2.79 2.72
CA LEU A 6 8.31 -1.66 2.11
C LEU A 6 6.79 -1.76 2.37
N ARG A 7 6.21 -0.72 2.98
CA ARG A 7 4.76 -0.59 3.21
C ARG A 7 4.17 0.34 2.17
N ILE A 8 4.06 -0.14 0.93
CA ILE A 8 3.79 0.69 -0.26
C ILE A 8 2.49 1.51 -0.14
N VAL A 9 1.44 0.97 0.50
CA VAL A 9 0.16 1.67 0.71
C VAL A 9 0.32 2.90 1.61
N VAL A 10 1.18 2.83 2.64
CA VAL A 10 1.43 3.97 3.54
C VAL A 10 2.09 5.11 2.78
N LEU A 11 2.97 4.79 1.82
CA LEU A 11 3.59 5.80 0.96
C LEU A 11 2.54 6.49 0.07
N LEU A 12 1.62 5.72 -0.52
CA LEU A 12 0.52 6.28 -1.31
C LEU A 12 -0.41 7.16 -0.46
N ALA A 13 -0.71 6.75 0.77
CA ALA A 13 -1.51 7.52 1.71
C ALA A 13 -0.80 8.83 2.10
N ALA A 14 0.49 8.75 2.45
CA ALA A 14 1.28 9.93 2.79
C ALA A 14 1.36 10.92 1.61
N ALA A 15 1.42 10.42 0.38
CA ALA A 15 1.35 11.24 -0.83
C ALA A 15 -0.03 11.87 -1.12
N GLY A 16 -1.03 11.64 -0.28
CA GLY A 16 -2.40 12.15 -0.47
C GLY A 16 -3.19 11.40 -1.55
N LEU A 17 -2.66 10.30 -2.10
CA LEU A 17 -3.29 9.57 -3.20
C LEU A 17 -4.47 8.69 -2.74
N LEU A 18 -4.62 8.51 -1.42
CA LEU A 18 -5.65 7.67 -0.79
C LEU A 18 -6.58 8.45 0.16
N THR A 19 -6.44 9.78 0.26
CA THR A 19 -7.30 10.58 1.16
C THR A 19 -8.78 10.50 0.74
N GLY A 20 -9.64 10.12 1.68
CA GLY A 20 -11.07 9.88 1.45
C GLY A 20 -11.38 8.56 0.71
N TYR A 21 -10.40 7.66 0.58
CA TYR A 21 -10.61 6.32 0.01
C TYR A 21 -10.65 5.26 1.10
N GLN A 22 -11.38 4.18 0.84
CA GLN A 22 -11.21 2.92 1.55
C GLN A 22 -9.94 2.21 1.04
N ALA A 23 -9.11 1.75 1.97
CA ALA A 23 -7.89 1.00 1.63
C ALA A 23 -7.50 0.01 2.72
N THR A 24 -6.71 -0.99 2.33
CA THR A 24 -6.08 -1.95 3.25
C THR A 24 -4.56 -1.87 3.15
N SER A 25 -3.86 -2.40 4.14
CA SER A 25 -2.40 -2.47 4.19
C SER A 25 -1.99 -3.66 5.05
N HIS A 26 -0.69 -3.86 5.24
CA HIS A 26 -0.22 -4.80 6.24
C HIS A 26 -0.81 -4.48 7.61
N TRP A 27 -1.33 -5.48 8.33
CA TRP A 27 -2.09 -5.33 9.57
C TRP A 27 -1.39 -4.44 10.60
N ALA A 28 -0.07 -4.59 10.75
CA ALA A 28 0.70 -3.78 11.69
C ALA A 28 0.67 -2.27 11.35
N SER A 29 0.47 -1.88 10.08
CA SER A 29 0.36 -0.48 9.64
C SER A 29 -1.07 0.01 9.42
N LEU A 30 -2.08 -0.85 9.53
CA LEU A 30 -3.41 -0.54 9.03
C LEU A 30 -4.01 0.74 9.64
N GLN A 31 -3.96 0.88 10.96
CA GLN A 31 -4.46 2.06 11.67
C GLN A 31 -3.70 3.35 11.34
N MET A 32 -2.47 3.27 10.83
CA MET A 32 -1.71 4.46 10.43
C MET A 32 -2.35 5.18 9.25
N LEU A 33 -3.16 4.48 8.44
CA LEU A 33 -3.83 5.07 7.29
C LEU A 33 -4.82 6.17 7.69
N GLU A 34 -5.42 6.08 8.90
CA GLU A 34 -6.36 7.10 9.42
C GLU A 34 -5.69 8.47 9.53
N ASN A 35 -4.39 8.51 9.87
CA ASN A 35 -3.62 9.75 9.97
C ASN A 35 -3.51 10.51 8.63
N PHE A 36 -3.81 9.85 7.51
CA PHE A 36 -3.77 10.42 6.16
C PHE A 36 -5.19 10.63 5.57
N GLY A 37 -6.23 10.54 6.41
CA GLY A 37 -7.63 10.69 6.00
C GLY A 37 -8.15 9.52 5.17
N VAL A 38 -7.53 8.35 5.28
CA VAL A 38 -7.97 7.10 4.64
C VAL A 38 -8.96 6.38 5.55
N HIS A 39 -9.91 5.64 4.99
CA HIS A 39 -10.81 4.75 5.71
C HIS A 39 -10.24 3.32 5.70
N PRO A 40 -9.52 2.86 6.74
CA PRO A 40 -8.91 1.54 6.73
C PRO A 40 -9.95 0.41 6.85
N THR A 41 -9.73 -0.68 6.12
CA THR A 41 -10.45 -1.96 6.30
C THR A 41 -9.46 -3.12 6.39
N SER A 42 -9.85 -4.18 7.11
CA SER A 42 -9.05 -5.39 7.29
C SER A 42 -9.20 -6.41 6.15
N GLU A 43 -9.96 -6.07 5.13
CA GLU A 43 -10.11 -6.87 3.91
C GLU A 43 -8.77 -7.13 3.24
N ARG A 44 -8.69 -8.30 2.59
CA ARG A 44 -7.45 -8.80 2.03
C ARG A 44 -7.02 -8.05 0.76
N VAL A 45 -8.01 -7.66 -0.05
CA VAL A 45 -7.88 -6.78 -1.22
C VAL A 45 -9.05 -5.81 -1.17
N VAL A 46 -8.79 -4.53 -1.37
CA VAL A 46 -9.81 -3.48 -1.36
C VAL A 46 -9.77 -2.74 -2.67
N ARG A 47 -10.91 -2.68 -3.34
CA ARG A 47 -11.16 -1.81 -4.48
C ARG A 47 -12.06 -0.67 -4.04
N ASP A 48 -11.56 0.56 -4.15
CA ASP A 48 -12.36 1.77 -4.03
C ASP A 48 -12.17 2.62 -5.28
N ARG A 49 -13.24 2.71 -6.09
CA ARG A 49 -13.24 3.39 -7.39
C ARG A 49 -12.11 2.87 -8.29
N ASN A 50 -11.11 3.69 -8.56
CA ASN A 50 -9.93 3.37 -9.39
C ASN A 50 -8.66 3.09 -8.57
N ARG A 51 -8.79 2.85 -7.25
CA ARG A 51 -7.67 2.47 -6.38
C ARG A 51 -7.90 1.04 -5.92
N ILE A 52 -6.86 0.21 -6.04
CA ILE A 52 -6.86 -1.16 -5.51
C ILE A 52 -5.66 -1.29 -4.57
N THR A 53 -5.90 -1.78 -3.35
CA THR A 53 -4.86 -1.98 -2.34
C THR A 53 -4.91 -3.41 -1.79
N GLY A 54 -3.75 -3.96 -1.45
CA GLY A 54 -3.61 -5.28 -0.85
C GLY A 54 -3.13 -5.19 0.60
N ALA A 55 -3.58 -6.13 1.43
CA ALA A 55 -3.23 -6.25 2.84
C ALA A 55 -1.77 -6.73 3.07
N GLY A 56 -1.57 -7.77 3.89
CA GLY A 56 -0.25 -8.33 4.20
C GLY A 56 0.48 -8.93 2.98
N VAL A 57 1.76 -9.27 3.15
CA VAL A 57 2.71 -9.68 2.09
C VAL A 57 2.10 -10.55 0.98
N THR A 58 1.47 -11.67 1.35
CA THR A 58 0.93 -12.64 0.38
C THR A 58 -0.31 -12.16 -0.36
N SER A 59 -0.88 -11.02 0.07
CA SER A 59 -2.03 -10.42 -0.60
C SER A 59 -1.77 -9.84 -1.96
N GLY A 60 -0.50 -9.63 -2.32
CA GLY A 60 -0.12 -9.29 -3.67
C GLY A 60 -0.61 -10.30 -4.72
N ILE A 61 -0.77 -11.57 -4.35
CA ILE A 61 -1.23 -12.62 -5.29
C ILE A 61 -2.71 -12.44 -5.60
N ASP A 62 -3.58 -12.38 -4.59
CA ASP A 62 -5.02 -12.17 -4.79
C ASP A 62 -5.31 -10.77 -5.36
N PHE A 63 -4.49 -9.78 -5.01
CA PHE A 63 -4.50 -8.46 -5.64
C PHE A 63 -4.25 -8.58 -7.15
N ALA A 64 -3.27 -9.38 -7.57
CA ALA A 64 -2.95 -9.58 -8.98
C ALA A 64 -4.08 -10.29 -9.72
N PHE A 65 -4.78 -11.27 -9.09
CA PHE A 65 -5.96 -11.87 -9.70
C PHE A 65 -7.12 -10.88 -9.83
N THR A 66 -7.34 -10.05 -8.81
CA THR A 66 -8.34 -8.97 -8.87
C THR A 66 -8.01 -8.03 -10.03
N LEU A 67 -6.75 -7.60 -10.16
CA LEU A 67 -6.31 -6.73 -11.23
C LEU A 67 -6.41 -7.42 -12.61
N ALA A 68 -6.06 -8.70 -12.72
CA ALA A 68 -6.19 -9.46 -13.96
C ALA A 68 -7.66 -9.56 -14.40
N ALA A 69 -8.59 -9.76 -13.47
CA ALA A 69 -10.01 -9.78 -13.76
C ALA A 69 -10.51 -8.42 -14.25
N GLU A 70 -10.07 -7.32 -13.64
CA GLU A 70 -10.44 -5.96 -14.08
C GLU A 70 -9.93 -5.63 -15.48
N LEU A 71 -8.73 -6.10 -15.84
CA LEU A 71 -8.07 -5.75 -17.10
C LEU A 71 -8.42 -6.69 -18.26
N PHE A 72 -8.61 -7.98 -17.97
CA PHE A 72 -8.72 -9.04 -18.98
C PHE A 72 -9.96 -9.93 -18.80
N GLY A 73 -10.77 -9.69 -17.77
CA GLY A 73 -11.96 -10.48 -17.44
C GLY A 73 -11.66 -11.71 -16.59
N ASP A 74 -12.70 -12.22 -15.93
CA ASP A 74 -12.60 -13.29 -14.94
C ASP A 74 -12.02 -14.60 -15.49
N ASP A 75 -12.26 -14.91 -16.77
CA ASP A 75 -11.75 -16.12 -17.41
C ASP A 75 -10.23 -16.15 -17.52
N GLU A 76 -9.60 -15.00 -17.78
CA GLU A 76 -8.14 -14.89 -17.78
C GLU A 76 -7.59 -15.03 -16.36
N ALA A 77 -8.21 -14.36 -15.38
CA ALA A 77 -7.80 -14.48 -13.98
C ALA A 77 -7.87 -15.94 -13.48
N ARG A 78 -8.95 -16.67 -13.79
CA ARG A 78 -9.09 -18.11 -13.48
C ARG A 78 -8.04 -18.96 -14.18
N ARG A 79 -7.73 -18.68 -15.45
CA ARG A 79 -6.67 -19.38 -16.20
C ARG A 79 -5.30 -19.17 -15.56
N ILE A 80 -4.96 -17.94 -15.20
CA ILE A 80 -3.69 -17.62 -14.52
C ILE A 80 -3.62 -18.35 -13.17
N GLN A 81 -4.71 -18.32 -12.38
CA GLN A 81 -4.77 -19.00 -11.09
C GLN A 81 -4.47 -20.49 -11.21
N LEU A 82 -5.07 -21.17 -12.19
CA LEU A 82 -4.80 -22.58 -12.47
C LEU A 82 -3.37 -22.79 -13.01
N ALA A 83 -2.90 -21.92 -13.90
CA ALA A 83 -1.58 -22.04 -14.52
C ALA A 83 -0.43 -22.00 -13.51
N ILE A 84 -0.59 -21.29 -12.39
CA ILE A 84 0.39 -21.25 -11.31
C ILE A 84 0.05 -22.16 -10.13
N GLU A 85 -1.00 -23.00 -10.25
CA GLU A 85 -1.49 -23.90 -9.20
C GLU A 85 -1.71 -23.19 -7.85
N TYR A 86 -2.35 -22.01 -7.89
CA TYR A 86 -2.62 -21.26 -6.66
C TYR A 86 -3.81 -21.84 -5.88
N ASP A 87 -3.52 -22.86 -5.06
CA ASP A 87 -4.41 -23.53 -4.09
C ASP A 87 -3.78 -23.51 -2.68
N PRO A 88 -3.75 -22.36 -1.99
CA PRO A 88 -3.03 -22.24 -0.72
C PRO A 88 -3.69 -23.06 0.40
N LYS A 89 -2.90 -23.90 1.08
CA LYS A 89 -3.29 -24.68 2.27
C LYS A 89 -2.36 -24.39 3.45
N PRO A 90 -2.52 -23.25 4.15
CA PRO A 90 -1.66 -22.92 5.28
C PRO A 90 -1.75 -23.99 6.38
N PRO A 91 -0.63 -24.48 6.93
CA PRO A 91 -0.64 -25.49 7.99
C PRO A 91 -1.04 -24.93 9.37
N PHE A 92 -1.12 -23.60 9.51
CA PHE A 92 -1.50 -22.92 10.75
C PHE A 92 -2.50 -21.80 10.45
N ASP A 93 -3.44 -21.57 11.36
CA ASP A 93 -4.41 -20.48 11.24
C ASP A 93 -3.93 -19.17 11.89
N HIS A 94 -2.68 -18.78 11.67
CA HIS A 94 -2.08 -17.54 12.25
C HIS A 94 -1.91 -16.43 11.19
N GLY A 95 -2.65 -16.51 10.09
CA GLY A 95 -2.53 -15.60 8.95
C GLY A 95 -3.02 -14.17 9.18
N SER A 96 -3.73 -13.90 10.28
CA SER A 96 -4.19 -12.57 10.66
C SER A 96 -4.20 -12.38 12.18
N PRO A 97 -4.13 -11.13 12.68
CA PRO A 97 -4.13 -10.86 14.12
C PRO A 97 -5.39 -11.34 14.85
N GLY A 98 -6.53 -11.43 14.16
CA GLY A 98 -7.78 -11.95 14.73
C GLY A 98 -7.81 -13.46 14.90
N LYS A 99 -6.83 -14.19 14.34
CA LYS A 99 -6.73 -15.64 14.41
C LYS A 99 -5.50 -16.13 15.19
N ALA A 100 -4.51 -15.27 15.37
CA ALA A 100 -3.34 -15.56 16.20
C ALA A 100 -3.61 -15.24 17.68
N ASP A 101 -2.86 -15.89 18.57
CA ASP A 101 -2.92 -15.57 19.99
C ASP A 101 -2.36 -14.17 20.29
N PRO A 102 -2.88 -13.47 21.33
CA PRO A 102 -2.47 -12.10 21.63
C PRO A 102 -0.98 -11.95 21.97
N GLU A 103 -0.33 -12.98 22.51
CA GLU A 103 1.09 -12.93 22.88
C GLU A 103 1.98 -12.94 21.64
N THR A 104 1.67 -13.80 20.66
CA THR A 104 2.30 -13.80 19.33
C THR A 104 2.11 -12.45 18.64
N VAL A 105 0.90 -11.90 18.64
CA VAL A 105 0.64 -10.58 18.04
C VAL A 105 1.50 -9.49 18.70
N LYS A 106 1.53 -9.44 20.03
CA LYS A 106 2.37 -8.50 20.79
C LYS A 106 3.86 -8.67 20.49
N SER A 107 4.34 -9.92 20.44
CA SER A 107 5.73 -10.25 20.11
C SER A 107 6.12 -9.72 18.72
N ILE A 108 5.27 -9.93 17.71
CA ILE A 108 5.53 -9.43 16.35
C ILE A 108 5.46 -7.90 16.28
N ILE A 109 4.52 -7.26 16.98
CA ILE A 109 4.48 -5.79 17.06
C ILE A 109 5.78 -5.27 17.66
N ALA A 110 6.20 -5.80 18.82
CA ALA A 110 7.43 -5.40 19.49
C ALA A 110 8.68 -5.61 18.61
N ALA A 111 8.77 -6.75 17.92
CA ALA A 111 9.87 -7.06 17.01
C ALA A 111 9.92 -6.13 15.78
N THR A 112 8.78 -5.57 15.37
CA THR A 112 8.67 -4.70 14.19
C THR A 112 8.68 -3.19 14.52
N GLU A 113 8.62 -2.82 15.81
CA GLU A 113 8.55 -1.42 16.29
C GLU A 113 9.77 -0.58 15.84
N SER A 114 10.98 -1.13 15.98
CA SER A 114 12.22 -0.47 15.59
C SER A 114 12.31 -0.24 14.06
N LEU A 115 11.87 -1.23 13.28
CA LEU A 115 11.77 -1.14 11.82
C LEU A 115 10.65 -0.18 11.39
N ARG A 116 9.53 -0.15 12.12
CA ARG A 116 8.39 0.74 11.88
C ARG A 116 8.84 2.20 11.94
N MET A 117 9.53 2.60 13.00
CA MET A 117 9.95 3.99 13.18
C MET A 117 11.02 4.44 12.19
N ALA A 118 11.95 3.55 11.82
CA ALA A 118 12.93 3.83 10.79
C ALA A 118 12.28 4.02 9.40
N SER A 119 11.30 3.18 9.05
CA SER A 119 10.59 3.26 7.78
C SER A 119 9.67 4.47 7.68
N ILE A 120 8.93 4.83 8.74
CA ILE A 120 8.08 6.05 8.74
C ILE A 120 8.94 7.29 8.49
N ARG A 121 10.06 7.45 9.20
CA ARG A 121 10.96 8.61 9.00
C ARG A 121 11.49 8.69 7.58
N LYS A 122 11.88 7.55 7.01
CA LYS A 122 12.41 7.48 5.65
C LYS A 122 11.34 7.73 4.59
N SER A 123 10.11 7.23 4.79
CA SER A 123 8.98 7.50 3.90
C SER A 123 8.56 8.97 3.97
N ALA A 124 8.53 9.56 5.17
CA ALA A 124 8.28 11.00 5.33
C ALA A 124 9.35 11.85 4.64
N SER A 125 10.64 11.48 4.75
CA SER A 125 11.71 12.20 4.05
C SER A 125 11.64 12.04 2.54
N ALA A 126 11.37 10.82 2.03
CA ALA A 126 11.25 10.57 0.61
C ALA A 126 10.05 11.30 -0.01
N LEU A 127 8.94 11.39 0.73
CA LEU A 127 7.79 12.18 0.33
C LEU A 127 8.09 13.67 0.30
N ALA A 128 8.77 14.20 1.33
CA ALA A 128 9.19 15.60 1.36
C ALA A 128 10.09 15.94 0.16
N THR A 129 11.02 15.05 -0.22
CA THR A 129 11.83 15.20 -1.43
C THR A 129 10.98 15.18 -2.71
N ALA A 130 10.05 14.25 -2.83
CA ALA A 130 9.18 14.14 -4.00
C ALA A 130 8.24 15.35 -4.15
N GLN A 131 7.65 15.83 -3.05
CA GLN A 131 6.81 17.02 -3.02
C GLN A 131 7.61 18.26 -3.40
N HIS A 132 8.84 18.41 -2.91
CA HIS A 132 9.73 19.51 -3.30
C HIS A 132 10.05 19.48 -4.80
N ALA A 133 10.34 18.30 -5.36
CA ALA A 133 10.60 18.14 -6.79
C ALA A 133 9.38 18.47 -7.66
N VAL A 134 8.17 18.07 -7.25
CA VAL A 134 6.90 18.39 -7.94
C VAL A 134 6.61 19.90 -7.87
N GLU A 135 6.82 20.52 -6.71
CA GLU A 135 6.66 21.98 -6.52
C GLU A 135 7.64 22.77 -7.39
N THR A 136 8.86 22.28 -7.55
CA THR A 136 9.90 22.90 -8.40
C THR A 136 9.52 22.76 -9.86
N ALA A 137 9.15 21.55 -10.32
CA ALA A 137 8.70 21.32 -11.69
C ALA A 137 7.46 22.17 -12.07
N ARG A 138 6.51 22.33 -11.15
CA ARG A 138 5.32 23.18 -11.37
C ARG A 138 5.66 24.67 -11.46
N LYS A 139 6.67 25.15 -10.72
CA LYS A 139 7.16 26.53 -10.82
C LYS A 139 7.95 26.77 -12.12
N ASP A 140 8.74 25.79 -12.55
CA ASP A 140 9.48 25.85 -13.81
C ASP A 140 8.53 25.88 -15.03
N GLU A 141 7.45 25.09 -15.01
CA GLU A 141 6.40 25.17 -16.05
C GLU A 141 5.62 26.49 -16.01
N SER A 142 5.31 27.03 -14.83
CA SER A 142 4.63 28.33 -14.69
C SER A 142 5.49 29.49 -15.21
N THR A 143 6.78 29.49 -14.89
CA THR A 143 7.73 30.53 -15.36
C THR A 143 7.99 30.44 -16.86
N ALA A 144 8.03 29.23 -17.42
CA ALA A 144 8.11 29.01 -18.87
C ALA A 144 6.84 29.49 -19.61
N PHE A 145 5.66 29.31 -19.01
CA PHE A 145 4.40 29.80 -19.56
C PHE A 145 4.30 31.33 -19.51
N ASP A 146 4.65 31.95 -18.38
CA ASP A 146 4.64 33.42 -18.22
C ASP A 146 5.62 34.11 -19.19
N ALA A 147 6.79 33.51 -19.44
CA ALA A 147 7.77 33.99 -20.41
C ALA A 147 7.29 33.89 -21.87
N ALA A 148 6.35 32.99 -22.17
CA ALA A 148 5.78 32.81 -23.51
C ALA A 148 4.54 33.70 -23.77
N SER A 149 3.85 34.15 -22.72
CA SER A 149 2.65 35.01 -22.82
C SER A 149 2.93 36.52 -22.76
N GLY A 150 4.17 36.94 -22.54
CA GLY A 150 4.57 38.35 -22.58
C GLY A 150 4.85 38.87 -23.99
N ASN A 151 3.81 39.19 -24.77
CA ASN A 151 3.89 40.08 -25.93
C ASN A 151 2.58 40.86 -26.09
#